data_AF-A0A959Q9Y3-F1
#
_entry.id   AF-A0A959Q9Y3-F1
#
_cell.length_a   1.000
_cell.length_b   1.000
_cell.length_c   1.000
_cell.angle_alpha   90.00
_cell.angle_beta   90.00
_cell.angle_gamma   90.00
#
_symmetry.space_group_name_H-M   'P 1'
#
loop_
_entity.id
_entity.type
_entity.pdbx_description
1 polymer ?
#
loop_
_entity_poly.entity_id
_entity_poly.type
_entity_poly.pdbx_seq_one_letter_code
_entity_poly.pdbx_strand_id
1 'polypeptide(L)'
;IYARDALTAFGGIPNNSVLTVRLLNGETVRLFSTKGDQGMLQPNTDTYVFRGQYRLSISQEKMLAEGEADKLRVVWGTGYEDYEVYNLDFFRDQFRCLNQ
;
A
#
# COMPACT_ATOMS: atom_id res chain seq x y z
N ILE A 1 -5.71 -15.55 -9.44
CA ILE A 1 -4.36 -15.55 -10.05
C ILE A 1 -3.59 -16.67 -9.35
N TYR A 2 -3.12 -17.68 -10.08
CA TYR A 2 -2.29 -18.73 -9.47
C TYR A 2 -0.95 -18.13 -9.05
N ALA A 3 -0.32 -18.68 -8.00
CA ALA A 3 0.90 -18.12 -7.41
C ALA A 3 2.00 -17.87 -8.45
N ARG A 4 2.16 -18.78 -9.41
CA ARG A 4 3.18 -18.69 -10.48
C ARG A 4 2.94 -17.53 -11.46
N ASP A 5 1.70 -17.08 -11.64
CA ASP A 5 1.36 -15.99 -12.57
C ASP A 5 1.43 -14.62 -11.91
N ALA A 6 1.47 -14.55 -10.57
CA ALA A 6 1.49 -13.30 -9.83
C ALA A 6 2.73 -12.44 -10.14
N LEU A 7 3.90 -13.08 -10.29
CA LEU A 7 5.13 -12.35 -10.63
C LEU A 7 5.02 -11.70 -12.01
N THR A 8 4.51 -12.42 -13.01
CA THR A 8 4.34 -11.91 -14.37
C THR A 8 3.23 -10.85 -14.44
N ALA A 9 2.16 -11.03 -13.69
CA ALA A 9 1.02 -10.11 -13.68
C ALA A 9 1.37 -8.75 -13.06
N PHE A 10 2.11 -8.74 -11.94
CA PHE A 10 2.40 -7.52 -11.18
C PHE A 10 3.80 -6.95 -11.42
N GLY A 11 4.79 -7.77 -11.76
CA GLY A 11 6.17 -7.30 -11.97
C GLY A 11 6.84 -6.69 -10.73
N GLY A 12 6.30 -6.93 -9.54
CA GLY A 12 6.82 -6.42 -8.27
C GLY A 12 6.42 -4.99 -7.94
N ILE A 13 7.00 -4.47 -6.86
CA ILE A 13 6.92 -3.08 -6.43
C ILE A 13 8.24 -2.41 -6.79
N PRO A 14 8.27 -1.48 -7.78
CA PRO A 14 9.49 -0.78 -8.13
C PRO A 14 10.00 0.12 -7.00
N ASN A 15 11.30 0.39 -6.97
CA ASN A 15 11.85 1.43 -6.11
C ASN A 15 11.25 2.79 -6.49
N ASN A 16 10.93 3.62 -5.50
CA ASN A 16 10.29 4.94 -5.69
C ASN A 16 8.93 4.90 -6.43
N SER A 17 8.29 3.71 -6.52
CA SER A 17 6.90 3.59 -6.94
C SER A 17 5.96 4.25 -5.94
N VAL A 18 4.75 4.59 -6.39
CA VAL A 18 3.78 5.37 -5.61
C VAL A 18 2.69 4.45 -5.07
N LEU A 19 2.43 4.56 -3.78
CA LEU A 19 1.18 4.18 -3.15
C LEU A 19 0.35 5.44 -2.95
N THR A 20 -0.89 5.47 -3.44
CA THR A 20 -1.81 6.58 -3.19
C THR A 20 -2.94 6.11 -2.29
N VAL A 21 -3.11 6.77 -1.15
CA VAL A 21 -4.29 6.63 -0.30
C VAL A 21 -5.27 7.72 -0.69
N ARG A 22 -6.44 7.34 -1.20
CA ARG A 22 -7.55 8.26 -1.42
C ARG A 22 -8.42 8.28 -0.18
N LEU A 23 -8.66 9.48 0.33
CA LEU A 23 -9.53 9.71 1.47
C LEU A 23 -10.97 9.95 0.99
N LEU A 24 -11.94 9.65 1.85
CA LEU A 24 -13.37 9.78 1.54
C LEU A 24 -13.76 11.24 1.20
N ASN A 25 -13.06 12.21 1.79
CA ASN A 25 -13.22 13.64 1.50
C ASN A 25 -12.68 14.08 0.12
N GLY A 26 -12.10 13.15 -0.65
CA GLY A 26 -11.53 13.40 -1.97
C GLY A 26 -10.04 13.76 -1.98
N GLU A 27 -9.42 13.99 -0.83
CA GLU A 27 -7.99 14.23 -0.71
C GLU A 27 -7.18 12.96 -0.99
N THR A 28 -5.89 13.14 -1.32
CA THR A 28 -5.00 12.02 -1.60
C THR A 28 -3.66 12.16 -0.89
N VAL A 29 -3.21 11.10 -0.25
CA VAL A 29 -1.89 11.00 0.37
C VAL A 29 -1.01 10.11 -0.53
N ARG A 30 0.06 10.69 -1.08
CA ARG A 30 1.00 9.97 -1.96
C ARG A 30 2.24 9.56 -1.19
N LEU A 31 2.54 8.28 -1.19
CA LEU A 31 3.64 7.66 -0.49
C LEU A 31 4.59 7.01 -1.49
N PHE A 32 5.90 7.16 -1.29
CA PHE A 32 6.91 6.65 -2.21
C PHE A 32 7.65 5.47 -1.58
N SER A 33 7.78 4.38 -2.34
CA SER A 33 8.47 3.19 -1.86
C SER A 33 9.95 3.49 -1.64
N THR A 34 10.47 3.12 -0.49
CA THR A 34 11.89 3.31 -0.12
C THR A 34 12.82 2.28 -0.74
N LYS A 35 12.26 1.16 -1.22
CA LYS A 35 12.98 0.07 -1.87
C LYS A 35 12.10 -0.66 -2.86
N GLY A 36 12.74 -1.34 -3.82
CA GLY A 36 12.03 -2.29 -4.67
C GLY A 36 11.77 -3.62 -3.96
N ASP A 37 10.72 -4.32 -4.37
CA ASP A 37 10.48 -5.72 -4.00
C ASP A 37 9.98 -6.52 -5.21
N GLN A 38 10.60 -7.66 -5.48
CA GLN A 38 10.22 -8.55 -6.59
C GLN A 38 9.13 -9.55 -6.17
N GLY A 39 8.77 -9.59 -4.89
CA GLY A 39 7.81 -10.54 -4.35
C GLY A 39 8.43 -11.91 -4.10
N MET A 40 7.83 -12.65 -3.18
CA MET A 40 8.34 -13.96 -2.76
C MET A 40 7.19 -14.96 -2.58
N LEU A 41 7.34 -16.14 -3.19
CA LEU A 41 6.45 -17.27 -2.94
C LEU A 41 6.64 -17.77 -1.51
N GLN A 42 5.56 -17.81 -0.74
CA GLN A 42 5.57 -18.37 0.60
C GLN A 42 5.56 -19.90 0.54
N PRO A 43 6.51 -20.60 1.18
CA PRO A 43 6.66 -22.05 1.06
C PRO A 43 5.44 -22.86 1.52
N ASN A 44 4.63 -22.29 2.42
CA ASN A 44 3.59 -23.03 3.14
C ASN A 44 2.16 -22.68 2.70
N THR A 45 1.98 -21.64 1.88
CA THR A 45 0.64 -21.09 1.59
C THR A 45 0.36 -20.91 0.10
N ASP A 46 1.30 -21.32 -0.78
CA ASP A 46 1.23 -21.07 -2.24
C ASP A 46 0.80 -19.64 -2.57
N THR A 47 1.33 -18.67 -1.81
CA THR A 47 0.95 -17.26 -1.91
C THR A 47 2.19 -16.45 -2.28
N TYR A 48 2.08 -15.58 -3.28
CA TYR A 48 3.11 -14.56 -3.52
C TYR A 48 2.86 -13.34 -2.65
N VAL A 49 3.89 -12.91 -1.93
CA VAL A 49 3.83 -11.74 -1.06
C VAL A 49 4.77 -10.67 -1.60
N PHE A 50 4.21 -9.50 -1.87
CA PHE A 50 4.95 -8.28 -2.17
C PHE A 50 4.91 -7.34 -0.96
N ARG A 51 6.04 -6.72 -0.62
CA ARG A 51 6.22 -5.89 0.57
C ARG A 51 6.68 -4.49 0.17
N GLY A 52 5.74 -3.55 0.20
CA GLY A 52 6.05 -2.13 0.10
C GLY A 52 6.57 -1.57 1.44
N GLN A 53 7.52 -0.63 1.37
CA GLN A 53 7.96 0.14 2.54
C GLN A 53 7.89 1.62 2.18
N TYR A 54 7.15 2.38 2.97
CA TYR A 54 6.85 3.77 2.67
C TYR A 54 7.19 4.63 3.88
N ARG A 55 7.90 5.74 3.66
CA ARG A 55 8.13 6.74 4.71
C ARG A 55 6.97 7.72 4.73
N LEU A 56 6.50 8.04 5.93
CA LEU A 56 5.52 9.08 6.19
C LEU A 56 6.25 10.35 6.65
N SER A 57 5.87 11.50 6.08
CA SER A 57 6.12 12.79 6.70
C SER A 57 5.10 13.06 7.80
N ILE A 58 5.40 14.00 8.69
CA ILE A 58 4.47 14.45 9.74
C ILE A 58 3.14 14.94 9.13
N SER A 59 3.20 15.65 8.00
CA SER A 59 1.99 16.12 7.31
C SER A 59 1.15 14.97 6.75
N GLN A 60 1.78 13.96 6.16
CA GLN A 60 1.09 12.79 5.63
C GLN A 60 0.47 11.95 6.74
N GLU A 61 1.21 11.73 7.84
CA GLU A 61 0.70 11.02 9.01
C GLU A 61 -0.51 11.75 9.59
N LYS A 62 -0.44 13.08 9.74
CA LYS A 62 -1.58 13.89 10.20
C LYS A 62 -2.81 13.72 9.31
N MET A 63 -2.65 13.84 7.98
CA MET A 63 -3.76 13.64 7.04
C MET A 63 -4.38 12.25 7.15
N LEU A 64 -3.56 11.21 7.29
CA LEU A 64 -4.03 9.82 7.45
C LEU A 64 -4.65 9.56 8.83
N ALA A 65 -4.25 10.29 9.87
CA ALA A 65 -4.82 10.19 11.21
C ALA A 65 -6.18 10.90 11.33
N GLU A 66 -6.37 12.00 10.58
CA GLU A 66 -7.60 12.79 10.58
C GLU A 66 -8.61 12.32 9.52
N GLY A 67 -8.15 11.70 8.44
CA GLY A 67 -8.96 11.26 7.31
C GLY A 67 -9.44 9.81 7.39
N GLU A 68 -10.47 9.52 6.60
CA GLU A 68 -11.03 8.18 6.38
C GLU A 68 -10.51 7.62 5.05
N ALA A 69 -9.83 6.47 5.07
CA ALA A 69 -9.28 5.86 3.87
C ALA A 69 -10.36 5.12 3.08
N ASP A 70 -10.57 5.53 1.82
CA ASP A 70 -11.56 4.97 0.90
C ASP A 70 -10.92 3.95 -0.06
N LYS A 71 -9.81 4.33 -0.70
CA LYS A 71 -9.12 3.48 -1.68
C LYS A 71 -7.61 3.56 -1.60
N LEU A 72 -6.95 2.47 -1.97
CA LEU A 72 -5.51 2.40 -2.16
C LEU A 72 -5.19 2.15 -3.63
N ARG A 73 -4.43 3.03 -4.27
CA ARG A 73 -3.81 2.75 -5.57
C ARG A 73 -2.38 2.27 -5.37
N VAL A 74 -2.09 1.04 -5.77
CA VAL A 74 -0.74 0.50 -5.79
C VAL A 74 -0.19 0.57 -7.21
N VAL A 75 0.98 1.17 -7.38
CA VAL A 75 1.72 1.15 -8.65
C VAL A 75 2.67 -0.04 -8.66
N TRP A 76 2.35 -0.99 -9.53
CA TRP A 76 3.11 -2.21 -9.79
C TRP A 76 4.10 -2.00 -10.93
N GLY A 77 5.03 -2.95 -11.13
CA GLY A 77 5.98 -2.92 -12.25
C GLY A 77 5.30 -2.97 -13.62
N THR A 78 4.11 -3.56 -13.70
CA THR A 78 3.33 -3.75 -14.94
C THR A 78 2.18 -2.75 -15.12
N GLY A 79 1.88 -1.91 -14.13
CA GLY A 79 0.71 -1.04 -14.17
C GLY A 79 0.30 -0.53 -12.80
N TYR A 80 -1.00 -0.38 -12.57
CA TYR A 80 -1.54 -0.01 -11.25
C TYR A 80 -2.88 -0.70 -11.01
N GLU A 81 -3.21 -0.89 -9.74
CA GLU A 81 -4.52 -1.38 -9.31
C GLU A 81 -5.06 -0.55 -8.15
N ASP A 82 -6.39 -0.43 -8.12
CA ASP A 82 -7.12 0.21 -7.03
C ASP A 82 -7.77 -0.84 -6.14
N TYR A 83 -7.53 -0.75 -4.85
CA TYR A 83 -8.09 -1.61 -3.82
C TYR A 83 -9.03 -0.80 -2.94
N GLU A 84 -10.20 -1.37 -2.67
CA GLU A 84 -11.17 -0.80 -1.75
C GLU A 84 -10.75 -1.02 -0.29
N VAL A 85 -10.90 0.02 0.53
CA VAL A 85 -10.60 -0.04 1.95
C VAL A 85 -11.89 -0.22 2.73
N TYR A 86 -12.05 -1.40 3.35
CA TYR A 86 -13.26 -1.71 4.12
C TYR A 86 -13.25 -1.15 5.55
N ASN A 87 -12.07 -0.87 6.10
CA ASN A 87 -11.93 -0.21 7.39
C ASN A 87 -11.46 1.23 7.18
N LEU A 88 -12.43 2.14 7.09
CA LEU A 88 -12.20 3.56 6.78
C LEU A 88 -11.27 4.24 7.80
N ASP A 89 -11.37 3.85 9.07
CA ASP A 89 -10.60 4.42 10.18
C ASP A 89 -9.25 3.73 10.42
N PHE A 90 -8.83 2.84 9.50
CA PHE A 90 -7.66 1.97 9.66
C PHE A 90 -6.42 2.73 10.16
N PHE A 91 -6.00 3.79 9.46
CA PHE A 91 -4.77 4.52 9.81
C PHE A 91 -4.87 5.24 11.15
N ARG A 92 -6.02 5.88 11.43
CA ARG A 92 -6.30 6.52 12.72
C ARG A 92 -6.12 5.54 13.88
N ASP A 93 -6.72 4.37 13.76
CA ASP A 93 -6.62 3.34 14.79
C ASP A 93 -5.20 2.78 14.92
N GLN A 94 -4.48 2.57 13.81
CA GLN A 94 -3.09 2.11 13.86
C GLN A 94 -2.15 3.14 14.51
N PHE A 95 -2.24 4.42 14.15
CA PHE A 95 -1.36 5.44 14.72
C PHE A 95 -1.61 5.67 16.21
N ARG A 96 -2.87 5.57 16.68
CA ARG A 96 -3.17 5.62 18.12
C ARG A 96 -2.44 4.53 18.92
N CYS A 97 -2.17 3.37 18.31
CA CYS A 97 -1.41 2.29 18.95
C CYS A 97 0.11 2.51 18.91
N LEU A 98 0.62 3.15 17.85
CA LEU A 98 2.06 3.34 17.64
C LEU A 98 2.62 4.58 18.35
N ASN A 99 1.80 5.61 18.55
CA ASN A 99 2.21 6.89 19.14
C ASN A 99 1.95 6.97 20.66
N GLN A 100 1.96 5.83 21.35
CA GLN A 100 1.80 5.76 22.81
C GLN A 100 3.08 6.17 23.54
#